data_AF-A0A314YGB0-F1
#
_entry.id   AF-A0A314YGB0-F1
#
_cell.length_a   1.000
_cell.length_b   1.000
_cell.length_c   1.000
_cell.angle_alpha   90.00
_cell.angle_beta   90.00
_cell.angle_gamma   90.00
#
_symmetry.space_group_name_H-M   'P 1'
#
loop_
_entity.id
_entity.type
_entity.pdbx_description
1 polymer ?
#
loop_
_entity_poly.entity_id
_entity_poly.type
_entity_poly.pdbx_seq_one_letter_code
_entity_poly.pdbx_strand_id
1 'polypeptide(L)'
;MPSNALFIKIGDHVEVLTNGKYKSPLHRVILNNEVRRISVATVHGPSLDTFVKPAPEFVGESHPPAYRGMIYKDSLEANDYHEIDGKSCIAQLRL
;
A
#
# COMPACT_ATOMS: atom_id res chain seq x y z
N MET A 1 21.57 -1.99 0.45
CA MET A 1 21.15 -0.71 1.07
C MET A 1 22.37 -0.08 1.68
N PRO A 2 22.59 1.23 1.51
CA PRO A 2 23.69 1.92 2.17
C PRO A 2 23.59 1.79 3.70
N SER A 3 24.72 1.88 4.39
CA SER A 3 24.77 1.90 5.85
C SER A 3 23.98 3.11 6.38
N ASN A 4 23.32 2.94 7.53
CA ASN A 4 22.51 3.98 8.18
C ASN A 4 21.36 4.52 7.30
N ALA A 5 20.72 3.65 6.51
CA ALA A 5 19.58 4.02 5.68
C ALA A 5 18.31 3.26 6.04
N LEU A 6 17.18 3.94 5.87
CA LEU A 6 15.84 3.35 5.93
C LEU A 6 15.31 3.13 4.53
N PHE A 7 14.57 2.03 4.38
CA PHE A 7 13.87 1.72 3.14
C PHE A 7 12.40 2.08 3.30
N ILE A 8 11.93 3.07 2.55
CA ILE A 8 10.55 3.55 2.61
C ILE A 8 9.81 3.07 1.37
N LYS A 9 8.60 2.53 1.60
CA LYS A 9 7.66 2.15 0.54
C LYS A 9 6.33 2.85 0.75
N ILE A 10 5.64 3.05 -0.36
CA ILE A 10 4.28 3.54 -0.42
C ILE A 10 3.33 2.34 -0.29
N GLY A 11 2.30 2.47 0.54
CA GLY A 11 1.23 1.48 0.68
C GLY A 11 -0.03 1.85 -0.10
N ASP A 12 -0.97 0.91 -0.18
CA ASP A 12 -2.18 1.03 -1.01
C ASP A 12 -3.02 2.27 -0.70
N HIS A 13 -3.11 2.65 0.58
CA HIS A 13 -3.87 3.82 1.00
C HIS A 13 -3.35 5.12 0.37
N VAL A 14 -2.04 5.25 0.16
CA VAL A 14 -1.44 6.41 -0.53
C VAL A 14 -1.65 6.32 -2.05
N GLU A 15 -1.62 5.12 -2.64
CA GLU A 15 -1.95 4.97 -4.05
C GLU A 15 -3.41 5.39 -4.32
N VAL A 16 -4.36 4.93 -3.50
CA VAL A 16 -5.76 5.34 -3.58
C VAL A 16 -5.90 6.85 -3.38
N LEU A 17 -5.27 7.41 -2.34
CA LEU A 17 -5.33 8.84 -2.04
C LEU A 17 -4.82 9.69 -3.22
N THR A 18 -3.75 9.25 -3.87
CA THR A 18 -3.12 9.99 -4.97
C THR A 18 -3.69 9.67 -6.36
N ASN A 19 -4.86 9.01 -6.39
CA ASN A 19 -5.52 8.57 -7.61
C ASN A 19 -4.58 7.79 -8.55
N GLY A 20 -3.69 6.98 -7.99
CA GLY A 20 -2.75 6.18 -8.78
C GLY A 20 -1.46 6.88 -9.20
N LYS A 21 -1.22 8.15 -8.82
CA LYS A 21 0.02 8.87 -9.12
C LYS A 21 1.24 8.24 -8.47
N TYR A 22 1.13 7.83 -7.20
CA TYR A 22 2.16 7.04 -6.52
C TYR A 22 1.71 5.59 -6.41
N LYS A 23 2.56 4.67 -6.89
CA LYS A 23 2.24 3.24 -6.92
C LYS A 23 2.65 2.56 -5.62
N SER A 24 1.82 1.62 -5.18
CA SER A 24 2.07 0.68 -4.10
C SER A 24 2.70 -0.60 -4.67
N PRO A 25 4.02 -0.81 -4.53
CA PRO A 25 4.67 -1.95 -5.14
C PRO A 25 4.54 -3.20 -4.26
N LEU A 26 4.20 -4.32 -4.89
CA LEU A 26 4.39 -5.63 -4.27
C LEU A 26 5.87 -5.88 -4.01
N HIS A 27 6.17 -6.50 -2.87
CA HIS A 27 7.53 -6.83 -2.53
C HIS A 27 7.61 -8.15 -1.78
N ARG A 28 8.75 -8.83 -1.98
CA ARG A 28 9.03 -10.13 -1.38
C ARG A 28 10.42 -10.12 -0.76
N VAL A 29 10.57 -10.85 0.34
CA VAL A 29 11.87 -11.18 0.92
C VAL A 29 12.22 -12.60 0.49
N ILE A 30 13.44 -12.80 -0.01
CA ILE A 30 13.94 -14.10 -0.45
C ILE A 30 14.87 -14.64 0.63
N LEU A 31 14.73 -15.94 0.94
CA LEU A 31 15.62 -16.62 1.88
C LEU A 31 17.02 -16.78 1.28
N ASN A 32 18.04 -16.62 2.12
CA ASN A 32 19.42 -16.91 1.78
C ASN A 32 20.00 -17.82 2.86
N ASN A 33 20.75 -18.86 2.45
CA ASN A 33 21.39 -19.83 3.34
C ASN A 33 22.78 -19.36 3.82
N GLU A 34 23.35 -18.32 3.22
CA GLU A 34 24.72 -17.87 3.51
C GLU A 34 24.80 -16.83 4.64
N VAL A 35 23.79 -15.95 4.73
CA VAL A 35 23.82 -14.80 5.64
C VAL A 35 22.49 -14.65 6.35
N ARG A 36 22.54 -14.62 7.69
CA ARG A 36 21.37 -14.30 8.52
C ARG A 36 21.01 -12.82 8.36
N ARG A 37 19.78 -12.55 7.96
CA ARG A 37 19.22 -11.19 7.86
C ARG A 37 18.11 -11.00 8.89
N ILE A 38 18.16 -9.88 9.62
CA ILE A 38 17.10 -9.42 10.52
C ILE A 38 16.60 -8.06 10.02
N SER A 39 15.29 -7.85 10.01
CA SER A 39 14.69 -6.56 9.68
C SER A 39 13.47 -6.30 10.55
N VAL A 40 13.26 -5.03 10.92
CA VAL A 40 12.05 -4.55 11.59
C VAL A 40 11.31 -3.64 10.62
N ALA A 41 10.02 -3.89 10.42
CA ALA A 41 9.16 -3.05 9.61
C ALA A 41 8.22 -2.26 10.53
N THR A 42 8.05 -0.97 10.24
CA THR A 42 7.02 -0.12 10.86
C THR A 42 6.08 0.35 9.76
N VAL A 43 4.78 0.18 10.00
CA VAL A 43 3.73 0.63 9.07
C VAL A 43 3.11 1.89 9.62
N HIS A 44 3.02 2.91 8.78
CA HIS A 44 2.31 4.15 9.08
C HIS A 44 1.11 4.28 8.15
N GLY A 45 -0.05 4.59 8.71
CA GLY A 45 -1.29 4.74 7.98
C GLY A 45 -2.25 5.69 8.71
N PRO A 46 -3.39 6.00 8.08
CA PRO A 46 -4.44 6.80 8.71
C PRO A 46 -5.09 6.06 9.89
N SER A 47 -6.01 6.72 10.59
CA SER A 47 -6.83 6.05 11.61
C SER A 47 -7.64 4.92 10.97
N LEU A 48 -7.90 3.86 11.73
CA LEU A 48 -8.56 2.65 11.25
C LEU A 48 -9.98 2.93 10.70
N ASP A 49 -10.68 3.90 11.25
CA ASP A 49 -12.01 4.36 10.86
C ASP A 49 -12.00 5.37 9.69
N THR A 50 -10.82 5.77 9.20
CA THR A 50 -10.71 6.73 8.10
C THR A 50 -11.17 6.11 6.79
N PHE A 51 -12.11 6.76 6.10
CA PHE A 51 -12.48 6.43 4.73
C PHE A 51 -11.47 7.02 3.74
N VAL A 52 -10.70 6.16 3.07
CA VAL A 52 -9.65 6.55 2.11
C VAL A 52 -10.22 6.52 0.70
N LYS A 53 -10.08 7.61 -0.05
CA LYS A 53 -10.50 7.76 -1.45
C LYS A 53 -9.56 8.71 -2.19
N PRO A 54 -9.61 8.79 -3.53
CA PRO A 54 -8.86 9.81 -4.28
C PRO A 54 -9.09 11.21 -3.72
N ALA A 55 -8.02 11.92 -3.38
CA ALA A 55 -8.11 13.29 -2.92
C ALA A 55 -8.53 14.22 -4.08
N PRO A 56 -9.31 15.28 -3.83
CA PRO A 56 -9.79 16.18 -4.88
C PRO A 56 -8.67 16.75 -5.76
N GLU A 57 -7.48 16.98 -5.20
CA GLU A 57 -6.30 17.50 -5.89
C GLU A 57 -5.73 16.54 -6.94
N PHE A 58 -6.09 15.26 -6.88
CA PHE A 58 -5.68 14.23 -7.84
C PHE A 58 -6.81 13.80 -8.78
N VAL A 59 -7.95 14.50 -8.77
CA VAL A 59 -9.11 14.21 -9.61
C VAL A 59 -9.44 15.43 -10.47
N GLY A 60 -9.69 15.21 -11.76
CA GLY A 60 -10.11 16.26 -12.70
C GLY A 60 -10.73 15.69 -13.96
N GLU A 61 -11.15 16.55 -14.89
CA GLU A 61 -11.81 16.14 -16.14
C GLU A 61 -10.94 15.19 -16.99
N SER A 62 -9.63 15.47 -17.05
CA SER A 62 -8.66 14.63 -17.77
C SER A 62 -8.14 13.45 -16.95
N HIS A 63 -8.46 13.39 -15.65
CA HIS A 63 -8.05 12.33 -14.74
C HIS A 63 -9.18 12.02 -13.74
N PRO A 64 -10.23 11.30 -14.18
CA PRO A 64 -11.35 10.96 -13.31
C PRO A 64 -10.88 10.04 -12.16
N PRO A 65 -11.72 9.84 -11.12
CA PRO A 65 -11.41 8.90 -10.05
C PRO A 65 -11.14 7.49 -10.63
N ALA A 66 -10.00 6.91 -10.28
CA ALA A 66 -9.61 5.55 -10.63
C ALA A 66 -9.96 4.55 -9.52
N TYR A 67 -10.38 5.03 -8.34
CA TYR A 67 -10.66 4.22 -7.16
C TYR A 67 -11.97 4.64 -6.47
N ARG A 68 -12.73 3.65 -5.98
CA ARG A 68 -14.01 3.83 -5.24
C ARG A 68 -13.81 4.32 -3.81
N GLY A 69 -12.67 3.96 -3.19
CA GLY A 69 -12.38 4.20 -1.78
C GLY A 69 -12.91 3.12 -0.83
N MET A 70 -12.40 3.08 0.40
CA MET A 70 -12.71 2.08 1.43
C MET A 70 -12.30 2.58 2.83
N ILE A 71 -12.94 2.08 3.89
CA ILE A 71 -12.46 2.27 5.26
C ILE A 71 -11.08 1.61 5.41
N TYR A 72 -10.12 2.31 6.02
CA TYR A 72 -8.75 1.82 6.10
C TYR A 72 -8.66 0.45 6.78
N LYS A 73 -9.39 0.24 7.88
CA LYS A 73 -9.49 -1.07 8.54
C LYS A 73 -9.96 -2.18 7.60
N ASP A 74 -11.03 -1.95 6.85
CA ASP A 74 -11.57 -2.95 5.92
C ASP A 74 -10.54 -3.28 4.83
N SER A 75 -9.76 -2.29 4.37
CA SER A 75 -8.68 -2.54 3.41
C SER A 75 -7.57 -3.39 4.00
N LEU A 76 -7.28 -3.23 5.30
CA LEU A 76 -6.31 -4.06 5.99
C LEU A 76 -6.86 -5.49 6.11
N GLU A 77 -8.08 -5.66 6.60
CA GLU A 77 -8.71 -6.99 6.75
C GLU A 77 -8.89 -7.74 5.41
N ALA A 78 -9.10 -7.02 4.31
CA ALA A 78 -9.20 -7.58 2.96
C ALA A 78 -7.84 -8.00 2.37
N ASN A 79 -6.73 -7.44 2.86
CA ASN A 79 -5.39 -7.91 2.53
C ASN A 79 -5.14 -9.17 3.37
N ASP A 80 -5.34 -10.35 2.79
CA ASP A 80 -5.17 -11.63 3.47
C ASP A 80 -3.71 -11.82 3.94
N TYR A 81 -3.43 -11.38 5.17
CA TYR A 81 -2.09 -11.42 5.77
C TYR A 81 -1.57 -12.83 6.02
N HIS A 82 -2.41 -13.85 5.81
CA HIS A 82 -2.05 -15.25 5.96
C HIS A 82 -1.57 -15.89 4.64
N GLU A 83 -1.69 -15.19 3.50
CA GLU A 83 -1.24 -15.70 2.20
C GLU A 83 0.21 -15.27 1.90
N ILE A 84 1.11 -16.25 1.70
CA ILE A 84 2.54 -16.02 1.41
C ILE A 84 2.76 -15.38 0.03
N ASP A 85 1.78 -15.48 -0.87
CA ASP A 85 1.85 -14.96 -2.24
C ASP A 85 1.24 -13.55 -2.40
N GLY A 86 0.99 -12.87 -1.27
CA GLY A 86 0.73 -11.43 -1.14
C GLY A 86 -0.09 -10.80 -2.27
N LYS A 87 -1.42 -10.87 -2.18
CA LYS A 87 -2.32 -10.12 -3.06
C LYS A 87 -2.81 -8.86 -2.36
N SER A 88 -2.54 -7.71 -2.97
CA SER A 88 -3.14 -6.46 -2.53
C SER A 88 -4.62 -6.42 -2.91
N CYS A 89 -5.48 -6.02 -1.97
CA CYS A 89 -6.90 -5.80 -2.21
C CYS A 89 -7.18 -4.55 -3.07
N ILE A 90 -6.15 -3.75 -3.41
CA ILE A 90 -6.30 -2.51 -4.19
C ILE A 90 -6.96 -2.73 -5.55
N ALA A 91 -6.81 -3.93 -6.13
CA ALA A 91 -7.47 -4.30 -7.38
C ALA A 91 -9.00 -4.29 -7.26
N GLN A 92 -9.54 -4.61 -6.07
CA GLN A 92 -10.98 -4.58 -5.77
C GLN A 92 -11.53 -3.16 -5.70
N LEU A 93 -10.66 -2.16 -5.48
CA LEU A 93 -11.03 -0.76 -5.34
C LEU A 93 -11.04 0.01 -6.66
N ARG A 94 -10.47 -0.56 -7.73
CA ARG A 94 -10.39 0.10 -9.04
C ARG A 94 -11.78 0.31 -9.64
N LEU A 95 -11.96 1.45 -10.29
CA LEU A 95 -13.15 1.81 -11.05
C LEU A 95 -13.11 1.27 -12.47
#